data_AF-A0AAV2R9G9-F1
#
_entry.id   AF-A0AAV2R9G9-F1
#
_cell.length_a   1.000
_cell.length_b   1.000
_cell.length_c   1.000
_cell.angle_alpha   90.00
_cell.angle_beta   90.00
_cell.angle_gamma   90.00
#
_symmetry.space_group_name_H-M   'P 1'
#
loop_
_entity.id
_entity.type
_entity.pdbx_description
1 polymer ?
#
loop_
_entity_poly.entity_id
_entity_poly.type
_entity_poly.pdbx_seq_one_letter_code
_entity_poly.pdbx_strand_id
1 'polypeptide(L)'
;MYINNNLTYRTLISASDAMCSMVAVYINELNLVVAMVYRPLPDHGTQYNGELLEISFKTIVIDNIYDMMKDYKSPVPDIVIAGDFNFPKAVWNLGIGEAKATIRNENNSLQQLIDVASNLNLLQKISFSTRKSRSGNSNILELVFTNNYDLVSNIYGEHSEITDHDYIICETSHNFNIDKDDQIETVDTKSVIIQS
;
A
#
# COMPACT_ATOMS: atom_id res chain seq x y z
N MET A 1 -8.83 7.66 -2.46
CA MET A 1 -8.73 6.70 -3.58
C MET A 1 -9.71 7.12 -4.66
N TYR A 2 -9.23 7.28 -5.90
CA TYR A 2 -10.07 7.50 -7.07
C TYR A 2 -10.01 6.26 -7.96
N ILE A 3 -11.17 5.84 -8.48
CA ILE A 3 -11.29 4.71 -9.40
C ILE A 3 -12.05 5.22 -10.62
N ASN A 4 -11.55 4.91 -11.81
CA ASN A 4 -12.21 5.31 -13.06
C ASN A 4 -13.64 4.71 -13.11
N ASN A 5 -14.62 5.52 -13.50
CA ASN A 5 -16.03 5.14 -13.58
C ASN A 5 -16.33 3.94 -14.51
N ASN A 6 -15.39 3.54 -15.37
CA ASN A 6 -15.50 2.38 -16.23
C ASN A 6 -15.20 1.04 -15.53
N LEU A 7 -14.77 1.06 -14.27
CA LEU A 7 -14.50 -0.14 -13.47
C LEU A 7 -15.55 -0.27 -12.37
N THR A 8 -16.04 -1.48 -12.15
CA THR A 8 -16.92 -1.78 -11.03
C THR A 8 -16.08 -2.22 -9.83
N TYR A 9 -16.44 -1.70 -8.65
CA TYR A 9 -15.75 -2.01 -7.43
C TYR A 9 -16.72 -2.17 -6.26
N ARG A 10 -16.30 -2.94 -5.26
CA ARG A 10 -16.94 -3.00 -3.94
C ARG A 10 -15.95 -2.55 -2.87
N THR A 11 -16.40 -1.71 -1.94
CA THR A 11 -15.62 -1.40 -0.74
C THR A 11 -15.51 -2.64 0.14
N LEU A 12 -14.29 -3.02 0.48
CA LEU A 12 -14.00 -4.10 1.44
C LEU A 12 -13.86 -3.54 2.85
N ILE A 13 -13.09 -2.46 2.98
CA ILE A 13 -12.76 -1.81 4.24
C ILE A 13 -12.83 -0.29 4.06
N SER A 14 -13.38 0.38 5.05
CA SER A 14 -13.20 1.81 5.28
C SER A 14 -13.08 2.00 6.78
N ALA A 15 -11.86 2.18 7.25
CA ALA A 15 -11.52 2.27 8.66
C ALA A 15 -10.62 3.47 8.91
N SER A 16 -10.91 4.23 9.95
CA SER A 16 -10.04 5.30 10.40
C SER A 16 -10.25 5.58 11.88
N ASP A 17 -9.21 6.11 12.51
CA ASP A 17 -9.30 6.75 13.81
C ASP A 17 -8.61 8.13 13.75
N ALA A 18 -8.23 8.66 14.91
CA ALA A 18 -7.55 9.95 14.99
C ALA A 18 -6.12 9.95 14.42
N MET A 19 -5.54 8.79 14.10
CA MET A 19 -4.16 8.65 13.65
C MET A 19 -4.09 7.94 12.31
N CYS A 20 -4.49 6.67 12.23
CA CYS A 20 -4.37 5.88 11.02
C CYS A 20 -5.67 5.85 10.22
N SER A 21 -5.55 5.61 8.92
CA SER A 21 -6.70 5.31 8.07
C SER A 21 -6.35 4.26 7.02
N MET A 22 -7.36 3.49 6.64
CA MET A 22 -7.27 2.47 5.59
C MET A 22 -8.58 2.46 4.79
N VAL A 23 -8.45 2.43 3.47
CA VAL A 23 -9.56 2.16 2.55
C VAL A 23 -9.14 1.06 1.60
N ALA A 24 -9.94 0.01 1.50
CA ALA A 24 -9.71 -1.08 0.56
C ALA A 24 -10.93 -1.34 -0.30
N VAL A 25 -10.69 -1.61 -1.57
CA VAL A 25 -11.70 -1.98 -2.56
C VAL A 25 -11.28 -3.25 -3.27
N TYR A 26 -12.26 -3.98 -3.76
CA TYR A 26 -12.07 -5.03 -4.76
C TYR A 26 -12.60 -4.52 -6.09
N ILE A 27 -11.75 -4.54 -7.13
CA ILE A 27 -12.08 -4.17 -8.51
C ILE A 27 -12.38 -5.45 -9.28
N ASN A 28 -13.61 -5.58 -9.77
CA ASN A 28 -14.13 -6.83 -10.26
C ASN A 28 -13.47 -7.28 -11.57
N GLU A 29 -13.34 -6.38 -12.54
CA GLU A 29 -12.84 -6.67 -13.88
C GLU A 29 -11.37 -7.09 -13.89
N LEU A 30 -10.63 -6.70 -12.85
CA LEU A 30 -9.20 -6.95 -12.70
C LEU A 30 -8.92 -8.10 -11.72
N ASN A 31 -9.94 -8.61 -11.01
CA ASN A 31 -9.75 -9.51 -9.88
C ASN A 31 -8.66 -8.99 -8.91
N LEU A 32 -8.75 -7.70 -8.57
CA LEU A 32 -7.70 -6.95 -7.88
C LEU A 32 -8.23 -6.33 -6.59
N VAL A 33 -7.52 -6.54 -5.49
CA VAL A 33 -7.70 -5.80 -4.25
C VAL A 33 -6.73 -4.62 -4.24
N VAL A 34 -7.24 -3.41 -4.03
CA VAL A 34 -6.41 -2.22 -3.81
C VAL A 34 -6.72 -1.66 -2.43
N ALA A 35 -5.69 -1.52 -1.60
CA ALA A 35 -5.78 -0.92 -0.28
C ALA A 35 -4.86 0.30 -0.19
N MET A 36 -5.41 1.42 0.29
CA MET A 36 -4.67 2.63 0.61
C MET A 36 -4.56 2.79 2.11
N VAL A 37 -3.34 2.97 2.61
CA VAL A 37 -3.02 3.14 4.03
C VAL A 37 -2.46 4.53 4.27
N TYR A 38 -2.84 5.14 5.38
CA TYR A 38 -2.16 6.31 5.92
C TYR A 38 -1.83 6.06 7.39
N ARG A 39 -0.56 6.26 7.74
CA ARG A 39 -0.07 6.30 9.11
C ARG A 39 0.72 7.60 9.28
N PRO A 40 0.50 8.39 10.34
CA PRO A 40 1.15 9.68 10.50
C PRO A 40 2.63 9.52 10.89
N LEU A 41 3.42 10.56 10.63
CA LEU A 41 4.81 10.63 11.08
C LEU A 41 4.88 10.59 12.61
N PRO A 42 5.73 9.73 13.21
CA PRO A 42 5.95 9.73 14.64
C PRO A 42 6.42 11.09 15.15
N ASP A 43 5.67 11.68 16.09
CA ASP A 43 5.98 12.96 16.72
C ASP A 43 5.84 12.86 18.24
N HIS A 44 6.98 12.89 18.93
CA HIS A 44 7.09 12.77 20.40
C HIS A 44 6.36 13.87 21.18
N GLY A 45 5.98 14.98 20.55
CA GLY A 45 5.24 16.07 21.18
C GLY A 45 3.71 15.95 21.10
N THR A 46 3.17 14.97 20.38
CA THR A 46 1.74 14.86 20.09
C THR A 46 1.19 13.46 20.39
N GLN A 47 -0.08 13.21 20.03
CA GLN A 47 -0.68 11.87 20.11
C GLN A 47 -0.09 10.88 19.08
N TYR A 48 0.64 11.35 18.08
CA TYR A 48 1.18 10.53 17.00
C TYR A 48 2.49 9.85 17.39
N ASN A 49 2.56 9.19 18.55
CA ASN A 49 3.74 8.43 18.95
C ASN A 49 3.41 7.29 19.91
N GLY A 50 4.43 6.48 20.19
CA GLY A 50 4.40 5.49 21.28
C GLY A 50 3.34 4.42 21.10
N GLU A 51 2.77 4.00 22.22
CA GLU A 51 1.82 2.89 22.30
C GLU A 51 0.49 3.18 21.57
N LEU A 52 0.01 4.43 21.61
CA LEU A 52 -1.26 4.77 20.95
C LEU A 52 -1.17 4.65 19.42
N LEU A 53 -0.06 5.11 18.84
CA LEU A 53 0.18 4.97 17.40
C LEU A 53 0.38 3.51 17.00
N GLU A 54 1.03 2.70 17.84
CA GLU A 54 1.16 1.26 17.62
C GLU A 54 -0.21 0.56 17.65
N ILE A 55 -1.05 0.86 18.65
CA ILE A 55 -2.41 0.30 18.75
C ILE A 55 -3.24 0.71 17.54
N SER A 56 -3.24 1.99 17.20
CA SER A 56 -3.97 2.52 16.03
C SER A 56 -3.54 1.81 14.75
N PHE A 57 -2.23 1.69 14.50
CA PHE A 57 -1.73 0.98 13.32
C PHE A 57 -2.15 -0.48 13.31
N LYS A 58 -2.04 -1.17 14.45
CA LYS A 58 -2.48 -2.56 14.56
C LYS A 58 -3.98 -2.69 14.24
N THR A 59 -4.84 -1.90 14.88
CA THR A 59 -6.29 -2.07 14.76
C THR A 59 -6.85 -1.57 13.43
N ILE A 60 -6.36 -0.43 12.94
CA ILE A 60 -6.88 0.20 11.72
C ILE A 60 -6.27 -0.42 10.46
N VAL A 61 -5.02 -0.86 10.51
CA VAL A 61 -4.32 -1.37 9.32
C VAL A 61 -4.16 -2.88 9.40
N ILE A 62 -3.43 -3.40 10.38
CA ILE A 62 -3.03 -4.83 10.42
C ILE A 62 -4.24 -5.77 10.55
N ASP A 63 -5.11 -5.51 11.53
CA ASP A 63 -6.29 -6.36 11.78
C ASP A 63 -7.27 -6.29 10.60
N ASN A 64 -7.45 -5.11 10.00
CA ASN A 64 -8.30 -4.93 8.82
C ASN A 64 -7.75 -5.63 7.56
N ILE A 65 -6.42 -5.69 7.38
CA ILE A 65 -5.81 -6.50 6.31
C ILE A 65 -6.13 -7.99 6.52
N TYR A 66 -5.98 -8.52 7.74
CA TYR A 66 -6.33 -9.91 8.01
C TYR A 66 -7.82 -10.19 7.82
N ASP A 67 -8.69 -9.29 8.29
CA ASP A 67 -10.13 -9.42 8.13
C ASP A 67 -10.56 -9.37 6.67
N MET A 68 -9.93 -8.54 5.86
CA MET A 68 -10.15 -8.48 4.41
C MET A 68 -9.74 -9.79 3.71
N MET A 69 -8.64 -10.41 4.17
CA MET A 69 -8.05 -11.56 3.49
C MET A 69 -8.63 -12.91 3.94
N LYS A 70 -9.30 -12.99 5.09
CA LYS A 70 -9.79 -14.27 5.66
C LYS A 70 -10.79 -15.01 4.77
N ASP A 71 -11.52 -14.29 3.93
CA ASP A 71 -12.59 -14.84 3.10
C ASP A 71 -12.09 -15.34 1.74
N TYR A 72 -10.87 -14.99 1.35
CA TYR A 72 -10.29 -15.41 0.07
C TYR A 72 -9.65 -16.79 0.19
N LYS A 73 -10.22 -17.76 -0.53
CA LYS A 73 -9.60 -19.07 -0.78
C LYS A 73 -8.96 -19.07 -2.16
N SER A 74 -7.94 -19.90 -2.34
CA SER A 74 -7.21 -20.02 -3.61
C SER A 74 -8.14 -20.22 -4.83
N PRO A 75 -7.92 -19.52 -5.96
CA PRO A 75 -6.88 -18.52 -6.16
C PRO A 75 -7.21 -17.19 -5.45
N VAL A 76 -6.24 -16.65 -4.74
CA VAL A 76 -6.33 -15.32 -4.11
C VAL A 76 -6.27 -14.26 -5.23
N PRO A 77 -7.04 -13.18 -5.17
CA PRO A 77 -6.90 -12.06 -6.11
C PRO A 77 -5.48 -11.48 -6.09
N ASP A 78 -5.15 -10.72 -7.12
CA ASP A 78 -3.99 -9.83 -7.04
C ASP A 78 -4.26 -8.77 -5.96
N ILE A 79 -3.22 -8.37 -5.24
CA ILE A 79 -3.32 -7.44 -4.10
C ILE A 79 -2.30 -6.33 -4.31
N VAL A 80 -2.74 -5.08 -4.17
CA VAL A 80 -1.87 -3.93 -4.01
C VAL A 80 -2.21 -3.21 -2.72
N ILE A 81 -1.27 -3.15 -1.78
CA ILE A 81 -1.37 -2.32 -0.58
C ILE A 81 -0.37 -1.17 -0.71
N ALA A 82 -0.86 0.06 -0.76
CA ALA A 82 -0.05 1.23 -0.98
C ALA A 82 -0.37 2.36 0.01
N GLY A 83 0.52 3.33 0.14
CA GLY A 83 0.24 4.55 0.91
C GLY A 83 1.44 5.08 1.67
N ASP A 84 1.21 6.09 2.50
CA ASP A 84 2.22 6.69 3.38
C ASP A 84 2.21 5.97 4.74
N PHE A 85 3.24 5.15 4.97
CA PHE A 85 3.39 4.38 6.20
C PHE A 85 4.23 5.10 7.27
N ASN A 86 4.96 6.15 6.88
CA ASN A 86 5.80 6.95 7.78
C ASN A 86 6.71 6.13 8.72
N PHE A 87 7.50 5.20 8.18
CA PHE A 87 8.56 4.49 8.92
C PHE A 87 9.94 5.07 8.61
N PRO A 88 10.32 6.26 9.13
CA PRO A 88 11.54 6.98 8.73
C PRO A 88 12.85 6.28 9.13
N LYS A 89 12.79 5.25 9.98
CA LYS A 89 13.94 4.46 10.45
C LYS A 89 13.99 3.04 9.88
N ALA A 90 13.00 2.66 9.07
CA ALA A 90 13.03 1.39 8.37
C ALA A 90 14.04 1.44 7.22
N VAL A 91 14.69 0.30 6.97
CA VAL A 91 15.53 0.14 5.77
C VAL A 91 14.76 -0.73 4.79
N TRP A 92 14.30 -0.11 3.70
CA TRP A 92 13.59 -0.79 2.63
C TRP A 92 14.56 -1.12 1.51
N ASN A 93 14.77 -2.41 1.24
CA ASN A 93 15.74 -2.92 0.28
C ASN A 93 15.08 -3.89 -0.71
N LEU A 94 13.92 -3.53 -1.29
CA LEU A 94 13.06 -4.40 -2.12
C LEU A 94 12.66 -5.71 -1.41
N GLY A 95 11.36 -6.02 -1.37
CA GLY A 95 10.86 -7.21 -0.67
C GLY A 95 10.24 -6.88 0.68
N ILE A 96 10.65 -7.53 1.78
CA ILE A 96 9.88 -7.44 3.05
C ILE A 96 10.36 -6.28 3.95
N GLY A 97 11.59 -5.75 3.72
CA GLY A 97 12.20 -4.69 4.51
C GLY A 97 12.89 -5.20 5.79
N GLU A 98 13.75 -4.38 6.40
CA GLU A 98 14.43 -4.68 7.66
C GLU A 98 14.16 -3.62 8.73
N ALA A 99 13.81 -4.08 9.93
CA ALA A 99 13.66 -3.22 11.09
C ALA A 99 15.04 -2.85 11.67
N LYS A 100 15.39 -1.55 11.58
CA LYS A 100 16.50 -0.94 12.33
C LYS A 100 16.02 0.21 13.19
N ALA A 101 14.74 0.26 13.57
CA ALA A 101 14.26 1.33 14.44
C ALA A 101 14.89 1.15 15.83
N THR A 102 15.20 2.27 16.47
CA THR A 102 15.73 2.27 17.85
C THR A 102 14.61 2.33 18.88
N ILE A 103 13.38 2.62 18.45
CA ILE A 103 12.20 2.81 19.29
C ILE A 103 11.33 1.55 19.24
N ARG A 104 11.02 1.00 20.41
CA ARG A 104 10.27 -0.26 20.57
C ARG A 104 8.94 -0.28 19.81
N ASN A 105 8.10 0.75 19.97
CA ASN A 105 6.77 0.77 19.37
C ASN A 105 6.80 0.86 17.84
N GLU A 106 7.78 1.59 17.29
CA GLU A 106 8.01 1.62 15.84
C GLU A 106 8.47 0.26 15.31
N ASN A 107 9.39 -0.40 16.02
CA ASN A 107 9.82 -1.76 15.67
C ASN A 107 8.65 -2.75 15.70
N ASN A 108 7.78 -2.68 16.71
CA ASN A 108 6.61 -3.54 16.78
C ASN A 108 5.66 -3.32 15.60
N SER A 109 5.35 -2.06 15.29
CA SER A 109 4.47 -1.72 14.15
C SER A 109 5.09 -2.19 12.83
N LEU A 110 6.39 -1.97 12.64
CA LEU A 110 7.11 -2.43 11.45
C LEU A 110 7.16 -3.96 11.34
N GLN A 111 7.39 -4.66 12.46
CA GLN A 111 7.39 -6.12 12.49
C GLN A 111 6.01 -6.68 12.14
N GLN A 112 4.92 -6.08 12.65
CA GLN A 112 3.56 -6.49 12.30
C GLN A 112 3.29 -6.32 10.79
N LEU A 113 3.77 -5.24 10.18
CA LEU A 113 3.67 -5.04 8.73
C LEU A 113 4.48 -6.08 7.95
N ILE A 114 5.70 -6.38 8.40
CA ILE A 114 6.57 -7.43 7.86
C ILE A 114 5.89 -8.81 7.92
N ASP A 115 5.28 -9.13 9.06
CA ASP A 115 4.61 -10.41 9.29
C ASP A 115 3.37 -10.55 8.38
N VAL A 116 2.57 -9.48 8.24
CA VAL A 116 1.45 -9.44 7.28
C VAL A 116 1.95 -9.64 5.86
N ALA A 117 2.99 -8.91 5.45
CA ALA A 117 3.56 -9.02 4.12
C ALA A 117 4.05 -10.44 3.85
N SER A 118 4.78 -11.04 4.79
CA SER A 118 5.26 -12.42 4.66
C SER A 118 4.11 -13.42 4.59
N ASN A 119 3.09 -13.30 5.44
CA ASN A 119 1.94 -14.22 5.48
C ASN A 119 1.10 -14.18 4.20
N LEU A 120 1.05 -13.02 3.53
CA LEU A 120 0.28 -12.80 2.31
C LEU A 120 1.14 -12.87 1.04
N ASN A 121 2.41 -13.28 1.16
CA ASN A 121 3.40 -13.28 0.08
C ASN A 121 3.53 -11.93 -0.65
N LEU A 122 3.40 -10.82 0.08
CA LEU A 122 3.53 -9.48 -0.45
C LEU A 122 4.99 -9.04 -0.49
N LEU A 123 5.40 -8.45 -1.60
CA LEU A 123 6.71 -7.84 -1.78
C LEU A 123 6.58 -6.32 -1.98
N GLN A 124 7.39 -5.56 -1.25
CA GLN A 124 7.52 -4.12 -1.42
C GLN A 124 8.28 -3.80 -2.73
N LYS A 125 7.77 -2.83 -3.49
CA LYS A 125 8.28 -2.45 -4.83
C LYS A 125 9.08 -1.14 -4.88
N ILE A 126 9.00 -0.28 -3.85
CA ILE A 126 9.64 1.05 -3.85
C ILE A 126 11.11 0.96 -3.42
N SER A 127 12.03 1.28 -4.31
CA SER A 127 13.48 1.28 -4.05
C SER A 127 14.15 2.65 -4.11
N PHE A 128 13.35 3.70 -4.32
CA PHE A 128 13.81 5.08 -4.45
C PHE A 128 13.22 5.95 -3.35
N SER A 129 13.92 7.03 -2.99
CA SER A 129 13.44 8.00 -2.01
C SER A 129 12.13 8.61 -2.47
N THR A 130 11.15 8.66 -1.56
CA THR A 130 9.80 9.15 -1.85
C THR A 130 9.48 10.45 -1.12
N ARG A 131 10.35 10.88 -0.21
CA ARG A 131 10.30 12.19 0.44
C ARG A 131 11.68 12.82 0.55
N LYS A 132 11.79 14.10 0.20
CA LYS A 132 13.00 14.90 0.42
C LYS A 132 12.76 15.93 1.51
N SER A 133 13.42 15.75 2.65
CA SER A 133 13.36 16.73 3.74
C SER A 133 14.11 18.01 3.40
N ARG A 134 13.74 19.12 4.05
CA ARG A 134 14.43 20.42 3.92
C ARG A 134 15.92 20.38 4.28
N SER A 135 16.32 19.42 5.11
CA SER A 135 17.73 19.20 5.49
C SER A 135 18.51 18.35 4.48
N GLY A 136 17.90 17.96 3.36
CA GLY A 136 18.52 17.15 2.32
C GLY A 136 18.52 15.63 2.61
N ASN A 137 17.87 15.19 3.70
CA ASN A 137 17.70 13.76 3.96
C ASN A 137 16.59 13.19 3.06
N SER A 138 16.81 11.96 2.60
CA SER A 138 15.97 11.21 1.68
C SER A 138 15.48 9.94 2.37
N ASN A 139 14.16 9.73 2.41
CA ASN A 139 13.54 8.57 3.05
C ASN A 139 12.55 7.88 2.10
N ILE A 140 12.33 6.59 2.32
CA ILE A 140 11.23 5.82 1.72
C ILE A 140 10.13 5.72 2.78
N LEU A 141 9.05 6.48 2.59
CA LEU A 141 7.90 6.54 3.51
C LEU A 141 6.64 5.96 2.85
N GLU A 142 6.51 6.21 1.55
CA GLU A 142 5.53 5.58 0.68
C GLU A 142 5.97 4.16 0.35
N LEU A 143 5.08 3.20 0.56
CA LEU A 143 5.33 1.80 0.26
C LEU A 143 4.24 1.29 -0.67
N VAL A 144 4.62 0.33 -1.52
CA VAL A 144 3.71 -0.40 -2.39
C VAL A 144 4.05 -1.87 -2.27
N PHE A 145 3.12 -2.66 -1.73
CA PHE A 145 3.23 -4.09 -1.54
C PHE A 145 2.32 -4.83 -2.52
N THR A 146 2.80 -5.92 -3.13
CA THR A 146 2.00 -6.76 -4.03
C THR A 146 2.33 -8.25 -3.89
N ASN A 147 1.32 -9.13 -4.02
CA ASN A 147 1.51 -10.59 -4.10
C ASN A 147 1.83 -11.08 -5.52
N ASN A 148 1.70 -10.20 -6.51
CA ASN A 148 2.04 -10.46 -7.90
C ASN A 148 3.10 -9.46 -8.34
N TYR A 149 4.35 -9.90 -8.38
CA TYR A 149 5.49 -9.03 -8.69
C TYR A 149 5.46 -8.53 -10.13
N ASP A 150 4.96 -9.36 -11.05
CA ASP A 150 4.89 -9.11 -12.49
C ASP A 150 3.71 -8.20 -12.87
N LEU A 151 2.75 -8.02 -11.95
CA LEU A 151 1.64 -7.09 -12.12
C LEU A 151 2.14 -5.67 -12.36
N VAL A 152 3.14 -5.22 -11.61
CA VAL A 152 3.68 -3.86 -11.68
C VAL A 152 4.82 -3.83 -12.70
N SER A 153 4.52 -3.33 -13.90
CA SER A 153 5.46 -3.23 -15.02
C SER A 153 6.44 -2.08 -14.84
N ASN A 154 6.01 -1.01 -14.18
CA ASN A 154 6.83 0.17 -13.91
C ASN A 154 6.38 0.86 -12.62
N ILE A 155 7.34 1.45 -11.91
CA ILE A 155 7.09 2.19 -10.68
C ILE A 155 8.10 3.31 -10.51
N TYR A 156 7.63 4.53 -10.33
CA TYR A 156 8.48 5.71 -10.23
C TYR A 156 7.82 6.83 -9.42
N GLY A 157 8.64 7.77 -8.94
CA GLY A 157 8.19 8.95 -8.21
C GLY A 157 8.19 10.19 -9.10
N GLU A 158 7.13 10.99 -9.02
CA GLU A 158 7.06 12.32 -9.62
C GLU A 158 7.02 13.39 -8.52
N HIS A 159 7.88 14.40 -8.64
CA HIS A 159 7.95 15.44 -7.64
C HIS A 159 6.64 16.25 -7.53
N SER A 160 6.22 16.53 -6.31
CA SER A 160 5.07 17.40 -6.06
C SER A 160 5.50 18.82 -5.73
N GLU A 161 4.86 19.80 -6.36
CA GLU A 161 5.06 21.23 -6.07
C GLU A 161 4.35 21.68 -4.78
N ILE A 162 3.48 20.84 -4.20
CA ILE A 162 2.60 21.21 -3.09
C ILE A 162 2.81 20.39 -1.80
N THR A 163 3.63 19.33 -1.86
CA THR A 163 4.01 18.52 -0.71
C THR A 163 5.49 18.13 -0.81
N ASP A 164 6.13 17.81 0.31
CA ASP A 164 7.51 17.30 0.34
C ASP A 164 7.62 15.81 -0.01
N HIS A 165 6.49 15.16 -0.27
CA HIS A 165 6.35 13.80 -0.77
C HIS A 165 6.24 13.78 -2.30
N ASP A 166 6.88 12.81 -2.93
CA ASP A 166 6.76 12.55 -4.37
C ASP A 166 5.49 11.71 -4.60
N TYR A 167 4.75 12.01 -5.67
CA TYR A 167 3.66 11.17 -6.14
C TYR A 167 4.21 9.85 -6.64
N ILE A 168 3.75 8.75 -6.07
CA ILE A 168 4.09 7.43 -6.57
C ILE A 168 3.18 7.10 -7.74
N ILE A 169 3.76 6.67 -8.85
CA ILE A 169 3.04 6.18 -10.02
C ILE A 169 3.41 4.73 -10.22
N CYS A 170 2.39 3.87 -10.20
CA CYS A 170 2.50 2.45 -10.51
C CYS A 170 1.77 2.18 -11.83
N GLU A 171 2.44 1.55 -12.78
CA GLU A 171 1.83 1.04 -13.99
C GLU A 171 1.65 -0.46 -13.85
N THR A 172 0.43 -0.94 -14.11
CA THR A 172 0.05 -2.35 -13.90
C THR A 172 -0.49 -2.98 -15.16
N SER A 173 -0.12 -4.22 -15.42
CA SER A 173 -0.61 -5.02 -16.55
C SER A 173 -1.59 -6.07 -16.08
N HIS A 174 -2.78 -6.12 -16.69
CA HIS A 174 -3.87 -7.01 -16.28
C HIS A 174 -4.36 -7.87 -17.43
N ASN A 175 -4.71 -9.13 -17.12
CA ASN A 175 -5.48 -9.97 -18.03
C ASN A 175 -6.96 -9.76 -17.72
N PHE A 176 -7.71 -9.20 -18.67
CA PHE A 176 -9.14 -8.99 -18.50
C PHE A 176 -9.89 -10.32 -18.68
N ASN A 177 -10.63 -10.72 -17.65
CA ASN A 177 -11.71 -11.70 -17.81
C ASN A 177 -12.94 -10.96 -18.33
N ILE A 178 -12.97 -10.70 -19.63
CA ILE A 178 -14.22 -10.39 -20.30
C ILE A 178 -14.92 -11.73 -20.48
N ASP A 179 -16.03 -11.95 -19.78
CA ASP A 179 -16.90 -13.10 -20.07
C ASP A 179 -17.17 -13.09 -21.58
N LYS A 180 -16.74 -14.16 -22.26
CA LYS A 180 -16.86 -14.33 -23.71
C LYS A 180 -18.33 -14.51 -24.08
N ASP A 181 -19.09 -13.42 -24.10
CA ASP A 181 -20.14 -13.25 -25.09
C ASP A 181 -19.69 -12.13 -26.04
N ASP A 182 -19.45 -12.55 -27.28
CA ASP A 182 -19.05 -11.78 -28.45
C ASP A 182 -17.60 -11.25 -28.54
N GLN A 183 -16.84 -12.02 -29.34
CA GLN A 183 -15.56 -11.75 -29.99
C GLN A 183 -14.98 -10.32 -29.96
N ILE A 184 -13.76 -10.20 -29.44
CA ILE A 184 -12.49 -9.91 -30.16
C ILE A 184 -11.39 -9.84 -29.08
N GLU A 185 -10.33 -10.64 -29.23
CA GLU A 185 -9.11 -10.50 -28.42
C GLU A 185 -8.51 -9.11 -28.66
N THR A 186 -8.63 -8.25 -27.65
CA THR A 186 -7.78 -7.07 -27.50
C THR A 186 -7.10 -7.18 -26.14
N VAL A 187 -5.76 -7.30 -26.17
CA VAL A 187 -4.93 -7.05 -24.99
C VAL A 187 -4.97 -5.53 -24.80
N ASP A 188 -5.89 -5.06 -23.96
CA ASP A 188 -6.04 -3.64 -23.69
C ASP A 188 -5.25 -3.29 -22.43
N THR A 189 -4.11 -2.60 -22.58
CA THR A 189 -3.27 -2.19 -21.46
C THR A 189 -3.93 -0.99 -20.77
N LYS A 190 -4.60 -1.21 -19.63
CA LYS A 190 -5.15 -0.11 -18.82
C LYS A 190 -4.30 0.12 -17.58
N SER A 191 -3.67 1.29 -17.51
CA SER A 191 -2.92 1.75 -16.33
C SER A 191 -3.89 2.14 -15.21
N VAL A 192 -3.74 1.55 -14.04
CA VAL A 192 -4.38 2.02 -12.80
C VAL A 192 -3.37 2.91 -12.08
N ILE A 193 -3.58 4.23 -12.11
CA ILE A 193 -2.72 5.17 -11.39
C ILE A 193 -3.10 5.12 -9.91
N ILE A 194 -2.22 4.55 -9.09
CA ILE A 194 -2.33 4.60 -7.62
C ILE A 194 -1.56 5.81 -7.14
N GLN A 195 -2.26 6.91 -6.86
CA GLN A 195 -1.67 8.08 -6.21
C GLN A 195 -1.76 7.91 -4.70
N SER A 196 -0.61 7.79 -4.04
CA SER A 196 -0.44 7.92 -2.59
C SER A 196 0.01 9.34 -2.25
#